data_AF-A0A317D1J5-F1
#
_entry.id   AF-A0A317D1J5-F1
#
_cell.length_a   1.000
_cell.length_b   1.000
_cell.length_c   1.000
_cell.angle_alpha   90.00
_cell.angle_beta   90.00
_cell.angle_gamma   90.00
#
_symmetry.space_group_name_H-M   'P 1'
#
loop_
_entity.id
_entity.type
_entity.pdbx_description
1 polymer ?
#
loop_
_entity_poly.entity_id
_entity_poly.type
_entity_poly.pdbx_seq_one_letter_code
_entity_poly.pdbx_strand_id
1 'polypeptide(L)'
;MRKQMEGDNQRRRALAREARERGRQASQTGASLSASKQITSLDRGRRAGPPPAGRHKPDTTRGGPAPPPAGVPQPARPLTEPGKGAPGVTTLGYRALVDDVCRRAGVDFTTAKVGAEATVLALAWALDEAARERLLEAVPMKLHDVVPVDGIERHQDLAGFLAEVARISGRTPEQARYQAEATLAALADADSDLVESLRVPDGLRELLAPPPEPGGRLVGPTSATAPLNEQELRDALSGLRYWSSDRQSLVRTIELPPDNLDRVLDRLDQLRTEVGRAPQIGRPDPDSAVLTVRTQRVDGVTGLDVDLAHRVDDAIEEVGAGMNAG
;
A
#
# COMPACT_ATOMS: atom_id res chain seq x y z
N MET A 1 -19.70 1.73 31.21
CA MET A 1 -19.78 0.64 30.22
C MET A 1 -19.68 -0.79 30.78
N ARG A 2 -18.86 -1.11 31.80
CA ARG A 2 -18.69 -2.52 32.29
C ARG A 2 -20.02 -3.27 32.60
N LYS A 3 -21.00 -2.60 33.22
CA LYS A 3 -22.27 -3.19 33.68
C LYS A 3 -23.20 -3.70 32.56
N GLN A 4 -23.06 -3.22 31.31
CA GLN A 4 -23.84 -3.73 30.17
C GLN A 4 -23.25 -5.04 29.61
N MET A 5 -21.93 -5.14 29.47
CA MET A 5 -21.29 -6.35 28.96
C MET A 5 -21.54 -7.58 29.84
N GLU A 6 -21.68 -7.37 31.15
CA GLU A 6 -21.93 -8.44 32.11
C GLU A 6 -23.32 -9.09 31.93
N GLY A 7 -24.35 -8.27 31.65
CA GLY A 7 -25.71 -8.76 31.37
C GLY A 7 -25.81 -9.59 30.08
N ASP A 8 -25.16 -9.15 29.01
CA ASP A 8 -25.13 -9.89 27.73
C ASP A 8 -24.37 -11.22 27.87
N ASN A 9 -23.29 -11.26 28.65
CA ASN A 9 -22.53 -12.48 28.89
C ASN A 9 -23.32 -13.51 29.74
N GLN A 10 -24.11 -13.03 30.70
CA GLN A 10 -25.05 -13.88 31.45
C GLN A 10 -26.14 -14.46 30.54
N ARG A 11 -26.74 -13.65 29.65
CA ARG A 11 -27.76 -14.12 28.67
C ARG A 11 -27.21 -15.20 27.74
N ARG A 12 -25.98 -15.02 27.21
CA ARG A 12 -25.30 -16.06 26.39
C ARG A 12 -25.11 -17.37 27.16
N ARG A 13 -24.72 -17.31 28.43
CA ARG A 13 -24.55 -18.49 29.31
C ARG A 13 -25.86 -19.18 29.70
N ALA A 14 -27.00 -18.50 29.61
CA ALA A 14 -28.32 -19.10 29.80
C ALA A 14 -28.75 -19.86 28.54
N LEU A 15 -28.75 -19.20 27.37
CA LEU A 15 -29.11 -19.82 26.08
C LEU A 15 -28.24 -21.05 25.75
N ALA A 16 -26.96 -21.02 26.09
CA ALA A 16 -26.05 -22.15 25.90
C ALA A 16 -26.31 -23.34 26.85
N ARG A 17 -26.99 -23.14 27.99
CA ARG A 17 -27.44 -24.24 28.87
C ARG A 17 -28.74 -24.84 28.34
N GLU A 18 -29.72 -23.99 28.04
CA GLU A 18 -31.02 -24.38 27.51
C GLU A 18 -30.92 -25.17 26.19
N ALA A 19 -29.93 -24.85 25.34
CA ALA A 19 -29.64 -25.62 24.12
C ALA A 19 -29.13 -27.04 24.42
N ARG A 20 -28.28 -27.22 25.44
CA ARG A 20 -27.73 -28.52 25.84
C ARG A 20 -28.78 -29.40 26.50
N GLU A 21 -29.65 -28.82 27.34
CA GLU A 21 -30.78 -29.53 27.96
C GLU A 21 -31.75 -30.10 26.93
N ARG A 22 -31.88 -29.46 25.76
CA ARG A 22 -32.67 -29.96 24.61
C ARG A 22 -31.88 -30.83 23.63
N GLY A 23 -30.67 -31.26 23.98
CA GLY A 23 -29.82 -32.12 23.15
C GLY A 23 -29.34 -31.49 21.84
N ARG A 24 -29.36 -30.16 21.71
CA ARG A 24 -29.00 -29.43 20.48
C ARG A 24 -27.63 -28.76 20.59
N GLN A 25 -26.91 -28.73 19.47
CA GLN A 25 -25.61 -28.05 19.39
C GLN A 25 -25.79 -26.53 19.38
N ALA A 26 -24.91 -25.80 20.09
CA ALA A 26 -25.02 -24.34 20.27
C ALA A 26 -24.90 -23.52 18.97
N SER A 27 -24.38 -24.13 17.90
CA SER A 27 -24.36 -23.59 16.54
C SER A 27 -25.76 -23.49 15.91
N GLN A 28 -26.69 -24.37 16.29
CA GLN A 28 -28.05 -24.43 15.73
C GLN A 28 -29.02 -23.44 16.38
N THR A 29 -28.68 -22.85 17.53
CA THR A 29 -29.52 -21.91 18.28
C THR A 29 -29.04 -20.45 18.21
N GLY A 30 -28.05 -20.15 17.37
CA GLY A 30 -27.54 -18.78 17.20
C GLY A 30 -26.80 -18.21 18.41
N ALA A 31 -26.40 -19.06 19.37
CA ALA A 31 -25.74 -18.63 20.61
C ALA A 31 -24.33 -18.03 20.38
N SER A 32 -23.72 -18.29 19.22
CA SER A 32 -22.44 -17.72 18.77
C SER A 32 -22.57 -16.38 18.02
N LEU A 33 -23.78 -15.88 17.79
CA LEU A 33 -24.01 -14.65 17.02
C LEU A 33 -23.98 -13.39 17.91
N SER A 34 -23.59 -12.26 17.34
CA SER A 34 -23.71 -10.94 17.99
C SER A 34 -25.18 -10.61 18.26
N ALA A 35 -25.46 -9.81 19.31
CA ALA A 35 -26.82 -9.57 19.80
C ALA A 35 -27.79 -9.11 18.70
N SER A 36 -27.35 -8.19 17.83
CA SER A 36 -28.15 -7.69 16.70
C SER A 36 -28.54 -8.79 15.69
N LYS A 37 -27.69 -9.83 15.51
CA LYS A 37 -27.97 -10.96 14.61
C LYS A 37 -28.85 -12.03 15.25
N GLN A 38 -28.91 -12.12 16.58
CA GLN A 38 -29.80 -13.05 17.28
C GLN A 38 -31.28 -12.66 17.11
N ILE A 39 -31.59 -11.36 17.17
CA ILE A 39 -32.94 -10.84 16.95
C ILE A 39 -33.43 -11.17 15.53
N THR A 40 -32.60 -10.95 14.51
CA THR A 40 -32.93 -11.29 13.11
C THR A 40 -33.12 -12.80 12.89
N SER A 41 -32.38 -13.64 13.63
CA SER A 41 -32.49 -15.10 13.53
C SER A 41 -33.79 -15.65 14.14
N LEU A 42 -34.29 -15.04 15.22
CA LEU A 42 -35.59 -15.39 15.81
C LEU A 42 -36.76 -14.97 14.91
N ASP A 43 -36.68 -13.81 14.26
CA ASP A 43 -37.74 -13.32 13.38
C ASP A 43 -37.88 -14.16 12.10
N ARG A 44 -36.75 -14.62 11.53
CA ARG A 44 -36.74 -15.50 10.34
C ARG A 44 -37.43 -16.85 10.60
N GLY A 45 -37.42 -17.35 11.84
CA GLY A 45 -38.09 -18.60 12.23
C GLY A 45 -39.62 -18.52 12.32
N ARG A 46 -40.21 -17.32 12.29
CA ARG A 46 -41.68 -17.13 12.38
C ARG A 46 -42.39 -16.92 11.04
N ARG A 47 -41.66 -16.75 9.94
CA ARG A 47 -42.28 -16.58 8.61
C ARG A 47 -42.55 -17.95 7.98
N ALA A 48 -43.76 -18.47 8.20
CA ALA A 48 -44.29 -19.58 7.44
C ALA A 48 -44.48 -19.15 5.97
N GLY A 49 -43.55 -19.54 5.10
CA GLY A 49 -43.77 -19.48 3.66
C GLY A 49 -44.84 -20.49 3.22
N PRO A 50 -45.50 -20.29 2.06
CA PRO A 50 -46.49 -21.23 1.56
C PRO A 50 -45.86 -22.62 1.30
N PRO A 51 -46.63 -23.72 1.47
CA PRO A 51 -46.09 -25.07 1.34
C PRO A 51 -45.66 -25.37 -0.11
N PRO A 52 -44.60 -26.19 -0.30
CA PRO A 52 -44.13 -26.56 -1.63
C PRO A 52 -45.13 -27.44 -2.38
N ALA A 53 -45.37 -27.12 -3.66
CA ALA A 53 -46.22 -27.93 -4.54
C ALA A 53 -45.60 -29.32 -4.78
N GLY A 54 -46.46 -30.35 -4.79
CA GLY A 54 -46.06 -31.76 -4.82
C GLY A 54 -45.57 -32.28 -6.18
N ARG A 55 -44.96 -33.47 -6.15
CA ARG A 55 -44.53 -34.25 -7.33
C ARG A 55 -45.73 -34.73 -8.17
N HIS A 56 -45.69 -34.52 -9.49
CA HIS A 56 -46.38 -35.39 -10.45
C HIS A 56 -45.60 -35.57 -11.76
N LYS A 57 -45.58 -36.84 -12.21
CA LYS A 57 -45.44 -37.42 -13.56
C LYS A 57 -46.37 -38.66 -13.55
N PRO A 58 -46.71 -39.32 -14.67
CA PRO A 58 -46.25 -39.14 -16.06
C PRO A 58 -47.25 -38.24 -16.86
N ASP A 59 -47.49 -38.29 -18.18
CA ASP A 59 -47.10 -39.22 -19.26
C ASP A 59 -46.93 -38.51 -20.65
N THR A 60 -47.41 -39.12 -21.74
CA THR A 60 -47.05 -38.86 -23.14
C THR A 60 -48.25 -38.54 -24.05
N THR A 61 -47.92 -38.10 -25.28
CA THR A 61 -48.75 -38.15 -26.51
C THR A 61 -49.66 -36.96 -26.84
N ARG A 62 -49.11 -35.97 -27.57
CA ARG A 62 -49.71 -35.50 -28.84
C ARG A 62 -48.68 -34.79 -29.73
N GLY A 63 -48.63 -35.16 -31.02
CA GLY A 63 -47.73 -34.54 -32.00
C GLY A 63 -48.27 -33.21 -32.55
N GLY A 64 -47.34 -32.32 -32.90
CA GLY A 64 -47.55 -31.08 -33.64
C GLY A 64 -46.21 -30.61 -34.23
N PRO A 65 -46.20 -29.90 -35.37
CA PRO A 65 -44.96 -29.55 -36.06
C PRO A 65 -44.09 -28.58 -35.24
N ALA A 66 -42.77 -28.71 -35.38
CA ALA A 66 -41.82 -27.91 -34.62
C ALA A 66 -41.90 -26.40 -34.99
N PRO A 67 -41.87 -25.49 -34.00
CA PRO A 67 -41.72 -24.06 -34.28
C PRO A 67 -40.31 -23.75 -34.80
N PRO A 68 -40.13 -22.69 -35.61
CA PRO A 68 -38.81 -22.26 -36.06
C PRO A 68 -37.93 -21.81 -34.88
N PRO A 69 -36.59 -21.87 -35.01
CA PRO A 69 -35.69 -21.47 -33.94
C PRO A 69 -35.89 -19.99 -33.57
N ALA A 70 -35.91 -19.71 -32.26
CA ALA A 70 -35.98 -18.35 -31.73
C ALA A 70 -34.74 -17.54 -32.16
N GLY A 71 -34.96 -16.27 -32.53
CA GLY A 71 -33.89 -15.36 -32.92
C GLY A 71 -32.89 -15.13 -31.79
N VAL A 72 -31.60 -15.05 -32.14
CA VAL A 72 -30.51 -14.79 -31.19
C VAL A 72 -30.72 -13.42 -30.54
N PRO A 73 -30.69 -13.29 -29.21
CA PRO A 73 -30.71 -11.99 -28.55
C PRO A 73 -29.47 -11.18 -28.94
N GLN A 74 -29.66 -10.00 -29.53
CA GLN A 74 -28.56 -9.06 -29.69
C GLN A 74 -28.11 -8.57 -28.29
N PRO A 75 -26.80 -8.43 -28.02
CA PRO A 75 -26.34 -7.83 -26.79
C PRO A 75 -26.85 -6.39 -26.72
N ALA A 76 -27.51 -6.04 -25.61
CA ALA A 76 -27.94 -4.68 -25.36
C ALA A 76 -26.71 -3.76 -25.33
N ARG A 77 -26.75 -2.68 -26.12
CA ARG A 77 -25.76 -1.59 -25.99
C ARG A 77 -25.86 -1.05 -24.56
N PRO A 78 -24.74 -0.87 -23.83
CA PRO A 78 -24.78 -0.22 -22.53
C PRO A 78 -25.47 1.14 -22.64
N LEU A 79 -26.51 1.36 -21.83
CA LEU A 79 -27.13 2.68 -21.73
C LEU A 79 -26.10 3.65 -21.12
N THR A 80 -26.03 4.85 -21.70
CA THR A 80 -25.35 5.98 -21.06
C THR A 80 -26.11 6.32 -19.77
N GLU A 81 -25.46 6.21 -18.60
CA GLU A 81 -26.07 6.67 -17.36
C GLU A 81 -26.10 8.22 -17.31
N PRO A 82 -27.23 8.82 -16.90
CA PRO A 82 -27.35 10.27 -16.80
C PRO A 82 -26.81 10.76 -15.45
N GLY A 83 -25.67 11.46 -15.47
CA GLY A 83 -24.98 11.91 -14.25
C GLY A 83 -24.16 13.19 -14.42
N LYS A 84 -24.72 14.24 -15.02
CA LYS A 84 -24.09 15.58 -15.01
C LYS A 84 -24.21 16.20 -13.60
N GLY A 85 -23.26 15.89 -12.74
CA GLY A 85 -22.90 16.74 -11.61
C GLY A 85 -22.23 18.04 -12.09
N ALA A 86 -22.12 19.02 -11.19
CA ALA A 86 -21.27 20.20 -11.38
C ALA A 86 -19.78 19.80 -11.48
N PRO A 87 -18.85 20.66 -11.93
CA PRO A 87 -17.42 20.36 -11.86
C PRO A 87 -17.01 20.25 -10.39
N GLY A 88 -16.84 19.01 -9.92
CA GLY A 88 -16.61 18.70 -8.52
C GLY A 88 -16.22 17.24 -8.36
N VAL A 89 -14.92 17.05 -8.08
CA VAL A 89 -14.27 15.91 -7.42
C VAL A 89 -14.79 14.51 -7.79
N THR A 90 -13.98 13.77 -8.54
CA THR A 90 -14.30 12.38 -8.89
C THR A 90 -14.08 11.50 -7.67
N THR A 91 -15.11 11.26 -6.84
CA THR A 91 -14.97 10.51 -5.57
C THR A 91 -14.19 9.21 -5.72
N LEU A 92 -12.98 9.15 -5.15
CA LEU A 92 -12.06 8.04 -5.36
C LEU A 92 -12.58 6.75 -4.72
N GLY A 93 -12.62 5.67 -5.51
CA GLY A 93 -12.92 4.34 -5.00
C GLY A 93 -11.79 3.82 -4.11
N TYR A 94 -11.98 3.79 -2.79
CA TYR A 94 -11.02 3.31 -1.77
C TYR A 94 -10.17 2.12 -2.20
N ARG A 95 -10.82 1.08 -2.76
CA ARG A 95 -10.11 -0.13 -3.18
C ARG A 95 -9.24 0.11 -4.40
N ALA A 96 -9.70 0.87 -5.39
CA ALA A 96 -8.93 1.19 -6.59
C ALA A 96 -7.68 2.02 -6.25
N LEU A 97 -7.83 3.01 -5.35
CA LEU A 97 -6.72 3.81 -4.84
C LEU A 97 -5.69 2.94 -4.10
N VAL A 98 -6.11 2.15 -3.11
CA VAL A 98 -5.17 1.28 -2.37
C VAL A 98 -4.56 0.21 -3.29
N ASP A 99 -5.33 -0.39 -4.21
CA ASP A 99 -4.79 -1.36 -5.19
C ASP A 99 -3.77 -0.71 -6.16
N ASP A 100 -3.86 0.59 -6.45
CA ASP A 100 -2.84 1.32 -7.22
C ASP A 100 -1.61 1.70 -6.39
N VAL A 101 -1.80 2.05 -5.12
CA VAL A 101 -0.71 2.25 -4.17
C VAL A 101 0.06 0.95 -3.89
N CYS A 102 -0.63 -0.19 -3.75
CA CYS A 102 -0.01 -1.53 -3.71
C CYS A 102 0.94 -1.70 -4.89
N ARG A 103 0.45 -1.33 -6.10
CA ARG A 103 1.22 -1.47 -7.33
C ARG A 103 2.47 -0.59 -7.29
N ARG A 104 2.32 0.71 -7.12
CA ARG A 104 3.45 1.66 -7.19
C ARG A 104 4.51 1.41 -6.12
N ALA A 105 4.10 1.09 -4.89
CA ALA A 105 5.03 0.86 -3.78
C ALA A 105 5.57 -0.59 -3.69
N GLY A 106 5.03 -1.53 -4.48
CA GLY A 106 5.47 -2.92 -4.49
C GLY A 106 5.22 -3.70 -3.19
N VAL A 107 4.15 -3.34 -2.46
CA VAL A 107 3.81 -3.91 -1.14
C VAL A 107 2.41 -4.55 -1.13
N ASP A 108 2.14 -5.38 -0.12
CA ASP A 108 0.81 -6.00 0.05
C ASP A 108 -0.27 -4.97 0.44
N PHE A 109 -1.54 -5.35 0.26
CA PHE A 109 -2.69 -4.47 0.52
C PHE A 109 -2.78 -3.93 1.95
N THR A 110 -2.38 -4.71 2.96
CA THR A 110 -2.42 -4.25 4.36
C THR A 110 -1.37 -3.18 4.58
N THR A 111 -0.17 -3.42 4.06
CA THR A 111 0.94 -2.47 4.09
C THR A 111 0.57 -1.20 3.32
N ALA A 112 0.16 -1.30 2.05
CA ALA A 112 -0.26 -0.18 1.21
C ALA A 112 -1.37 0.67 1.84
N LYS A 113 -2.39 0.03 2.42
CA LYS A 113 -3.49 0.70 3.14
C LYS A 113 -2.96 1.59 4.25
N VAL A 114 -2.17 1.02 5.17
CA VAL A 114 -1.65 1.74 6.34
C VAL A 114 -0.73 2.89 5.93
N GLY A 115 0.05 2.71 4.86
CA GLY A 115 0.88 3.76 4.29
C GLY A 115 0.09 4.89 3.61
N ALA A 116 -1.00 4.57 2.90
CA ALA A 116 -1.89 5.55 2.30
C ALA A 116 -2.67 6.35 3.37
N GLU A 117 -3.16 5.66 4.40
CA GLU A 117 -3.75 6.28 5.61
C GLU A 117 -2.78 7.27 6.25
N ALA A 118 -1.56 6.82 6.58
CA ALA A 118 -0.52 7.66 7.16
C ALA A 118 -0.19 8.90 6.29
N THR A 119 -0.06 8.71 4.96
CA THR A 119 0.27 9.79 4.03
C THR A 119 -0.85 10.83 3.95
N VAL A 120 -2.11 10.40 3.77
CA VAL A 120 -3.27 11.30 3.68
C VAL A 120 -3.46 12.08 4.98
N LEU A 121 -3.27 11.43 6.13
CA LEU A 121 -3.35 12.06 7.44
C LEU A 121 -2.25 13.10 7.66
N ALA A 122 -0.98 12.75 7.43
CA ALA A 122 0.13 13.70 7.58
C ALA A 122 -0.03 14.91 6.62
N LEU A 123 -0.46 14.66 5.37
CA LEU A 123 -0.68 15.72 4.38
C LEU A 123 -1.82 16.65 4.78
N ALA A 124 -2.94 16.10 5.27
CA ALA A 124 -4.06 16.88 5.77
C ALA A 124 -3.67 17.81 6.94
N TRP A 125 -2.68 17.45 7.75
CA TRP A 125 -2.17 18.31 8.83
C TRP A 125 -1.06 19.29 8.40
N ALA A 126 -0.31 18.98 7.35
CA ALA A 126 0.64 19.92 6.75
C ALA A 126 -0.04 21.12 6.07
N LEU A 127 -1.14 20.86 5.36
CA LEU A 127 -1.93 21.84 4.58
C LEU A 127 -2.59 22.95 5.41
N ASP A 128 -3.09 23.99 4.74
CA ASP A 128 -4.05 24.94 5.33
C ASP A 128 -5.47 24.35 5.39
N GLU A 129 -6.38 24.97 6.15
CA GLU A 129 -7.72 24.42 6.39
C GLU A 129 -8.51 24.21 5.08
N ALA A 130 -8.39 25.12 4.11
CA ALA A 130 -9.16 25.06 2.86
C ALA A 130 -8.64 23.98 1.89
N ALA A 131 -7.34 23.71 1.90
CA ALA A 131 -6.75 22.60 1.16
C ALA A 131 -6.96 21.26 1.91
N ARG A 132 -6.93 21.27 3.25
CA ARG A 132 -7.23 20.13 4.12
C ARG A 132 -8.66 19.63 3.94
N GLU A 133 -9.65 20.51 4.03
CA GLU A 133 -11.07 20.15 3.82
C GLU A 133 -11.27 19.51 2.43
N ARG A 134 -10.69 20.10 1.39
CA ARG A 134 -10.76 19.60 0.01
C ARG A 134 -10.09 18.24 -0.18
N LEU A 135 -8.93 18.02 0.42
CA LEU A 135 -8.28 16.70 0.43
C LEU A 135 -9.16 15.65 1.09
N LEU A 136 -9.73 15.96 2.26
CA LEU A 136 -10.55 15.04 3.04
C LEU A 136 -11.92 14.76 2.39
N GLU A 137 -12.50 15.72 1.68
CA GLU A 137 -13.73 15.51 0.90
C GLU A 137 -13.50 14.62 -0.34
N ALA A 138 -12.31 14.69 -0.95
CA ALA A 138 -11.96 13.92 -2.14
C ALA A 138 -11.49 12.48 -1.86
N VAL A 139 -10.75 12.28 -0.76
CA VAL A 139 -10.25 10.94 -0.40
C VAL A 139 -11.32 10.13 0.35
N PRO A 140 -11.45 8.82 0.07
CA PRO A 140 -12.49 8.01 0.68
C PRO A 140 -12.30 7.86 2.19
N MET A 141 -13.35 8.14 2.97
CA MET A 141 -13.33 8.29 4.44
C MET A 141 -12.49 7.28 5.23
N LYS A 142 -12.41 6.03 4.78
CA LYS A 142 -11.56 5.00 5.41
C LYS A 142 -10.10 5.41 5.54
N LEU A 143 -9.59 6.28 4.67
CA LEU A 143 -8.21 6.77 4.71
C LEU A 143 -7.96 7.84 5.78
N HIS A 144 -9.00 8.47 6.33
CA HIS A 144 -8.87 9.60 7.24
C HIS A 144 -9.71 9.49 8.54
N ASP A 145 -10.53 8.45 8.69
CA ASP A 145 -11.33 8.15 9.89
C ASP A 145 -10.49 7.51 11.03
N VAL A 146 -9.24 7.14 10.75
CA VAL A 146 -8.33 6.49 11.70
C VAL A 146 -7.25 7.48 12.15
N VAL A 147 -7.54 8.27 13.19
CA VAL A 147 -6.53 9.18 13.78
C VAL A 147 -5.68 8.43 14.82
N PRO A 148 -4.33 8.57 14.82
CA PRO A 148 -3.46 8.00 15.86
C PRO A 148 -3.83 8.48 17.27
N VAL A 149 -3.64 7.62 18.28
CA VAL A 149 -3.96 7.94 19.68
C VAL A 149 -3.13 9.10 20.21
N ASP A 150 -1.87 9.19 19.79
CA ASP A 150 -0.94 10.24 20.21
C ASP A 150 -1.10 11.55 19.39
N GLY A 151 -2.09 11.61 18.50
CA GLY A 151 -2.29 12.72 17.58
C GLY A 151 -1.40 12.67 16.34
N ILE A 152 -1.42 13.76 15.57
CA ILE A 152 -0.62 13.97 14.35
C ILE A 152 0.14 15.28 14.52
N GLU A 153 1.44 15.25 14.28
CA GLU A 153 2.29 16.45 14.33
C GLU A 153 2.30 17.18 12.98
N ARG A 154 2.31 18.51 13.03
CA ARG A 154 2.35 19.35 11.83
C ARG A 154 3.79 19.65 11.44
N HIS A 155 4.23 19.05 10.33
CA HIS A 155 5.52 19.30 9.69
C HIS A 155 5.32 19.97 8.33
N GLN A 156 6.21 20.89 7.96
CA GLN A 156 6.16 21.66 6.69
C GLN A 156 7.38 21.41 5.80
N ASP A 157 8.45 20.86 6.37
CA ASP A 157 9.62 20.34 5.66
C ASP A 157 9.45 18.85 5.34
N LEU A 158 10.22 18.39 4.36
CA LEU A 158 10.15 17.01 3.88
C LEU A 158 10.56 15.98 4.94
N ALA A 159 11.60 16.27 5.73
CA ALA A 159 12.14 15.31 6.69
C ALA A 159 11.16 15.04 7.84
N GLY A 160 10.59 16.10 8.43
CA GLY A 160 9.55 16.01 9.46
C GLY A 160 8.28 15.32 8.95
N PHE A 161 7.83 15.65 7.73
CA PHE A 161 6.69 14.99 7.11
C PHE A 161 6.91 13.48 6.93
N LEU A 162 8.08 13.09 6.40
CA LEU A 162 8.41 11.68 6.18
C LEU A 162 8.61 10.92 7.50
N ALA A 163 9.18 11.56 8.52
CA ALA A 163 9.28 11.01 9.86
C ALA A 163 7.89 10.76 10.47
N GLU A 164 6.92 11.66 10.24
CA GLU A 164 5.55 11.50 10.72
C GLU A 164 4.80 10.38 9.98
N VAL A 165 4.92 10.30 8.64
CA VAL A 165 4.36 9.18 7.86
C VAL A 165 5.00 7.85 8.28
N ALA A 166 6.30 7.83 8.55
CA ALA A 166 7.03 6.67 9.08
C ALA A 166 6.52 6.25 10.46
N ARG A 167 6.32 7.21 11.37
CA ARG A 167 5.77 6.98 12.72
C ARG A 167 4.37 6.39 12.68
N ILE A 168 3.46 6.97 11.88
CA ILE A 168 2.06 6.52 11.79
C ILE A 168 1.98 5.14 11.10
N SER A 169 2.81 4.88 10.08
CA SER A 169 2.77 3.63 9.33
C SER A 169 3.64 2.50 9.90
N GLY A 170 4.49 2.78 10.89
CA GLY A 170 5.42 1.81 11.50
C GLY A 170 6.57 1.41 10.58
N ARG A 171 7.12 2.35 9.80
CA ARG A 171 8.11 2.11 8.73
C ARG A 171 9.39 2.93 8.90
N THR A 172 10.37 2.71 8.03
CA THR A 172 11.52 3.63 7.88
C THR A 172 11.13 4.89 7.08
N PRO A 173 11.86 6.01 7.21
CA PRO A 173 11.59 7.25 6.46
C PRO A 173 11.54 7.06 4.94
N GLU A 174 12.35 6.17 4.37
CA GLU A 174 12.44 5.87 2.94
C GLU A 174 11.23 5.07 2.48
N GLN A 175 10.85 4.06 3.27
CA GLN A 175 9.63 3.29 3.02
C GLN A 175 8.37 4.15 3.20
N ALA A 176 8.44 5.22 4.00
CA ALA A 176 7.43 6.26 4.08
C ALA A 176 7.49 7.21 2.88
N ARG A 177 8.68 7.54 2.36
CA ARG A 177 8.88 8.37 1.16
C ARG A 177 8.31 7.73 -0.08
N TYR A 178 8.79 6.55 -0.47
CA TYR A 178 8.29 5.86 -1.66
C TYR A 178 6.78 5.55 -1.56
N GLN A 179 6.28 5.33 -0.34
CA GLN A 179 4.85 5.18 -0.07
C GLN A 179 4.08 6.50 -0.23
N ALA A 180 4.62 7.62 0.22
CA ALA A 180 4.00 8.93 0.08
C ALA A 180 3.97 9.34 -1.40
N GLU A 181 5.09 9.20 -2.11
CA GLU A 181 5.19 9.40 -3.57
C GLU A 181 4.19 8.50 -4.32
N ALA A 182 4.14 7.20 -4.00
CA ALA A 182 3.16 6.26 -4.56
C ALA A 182 1.69 6.67 -4.28
N THR A 183 1.41 7.18 -3.08
CA THR A 183 0.06 7.61 -2.70
C THR A 183 -0.32 8.91 -3.41
N LEU A 184 0.58 9.88 -3.48
CA LEU A 184 0.38 11.16 -4.18
C LEU A 184 0.21 10.97 -5.68
N ALA A 185 1.02 10.08 -6.30
CA ALA A 185 0.86 9.73 -7.71
C ALA A 185 -0.45 8.98 -7.99
N ALA A 186 -0.89 8.09 -7.09
CA ALA A 186 -2.19 7.40 -7.22
C ALA A 186 -3.40 8.34 -7.00
N LEU A 187 -3.22 9.42 -6.23
CA LEU A 187 -4.20 10.51 -6.14
C LEU A 187 -4.21 11.36 -7.42
N ALA A 188 -3.05 11.74 -7.95
CA ALA A 188 -2.92 12.55 -9.17
C ALA A 188 -3.47 11.85 -10.42
N ASP A 189 -3.25 10.55 -10.57
CA ASP A 189 -3.81 9.75 -11.68
C ASP A 189 -5.34 9.63 -11.61
N ALA A 190 -5.95 9.83 -10.44
CA ALA A 190 -7.39 9.71 -10.23
C ALA A 190 -8.12 11.07 -10.25
N ASP A 191 -7.47 12.13 -9.75
CA ASP A 191 -7.94 13.51 -9.79
C ASP A 191 -6.70 14.45 -9.81
N SER A 192 -6.28 14.86 -11.01
CA SER A 192 -5.14 15.76 -11.21
C SER A 192 -5.41 17.15 -10.65
N ASP A 193 -6.64 17.64 -10.88
CA ASP A 193 -7.10 18.97 -10.47
C ASP A 193 -7.10 19.09 -8.94
N LEU A 194 -7.43 18.01 -8.22
CA LEU A 194 -7.24 17.92 -6.78
C LEU A 194 -5.78 18.19 -6.41
N VAL A 195 -4.83 17.41 -6.93
CA VAL A 195 -3.41 17.50 -6.55
C VAL A 195 -2.80 18.84 -6.93
N GLU A 196 -3.12 19.40 -8.10
CA GLU A 196 -2.72 20.76 -8.49
C GLU A 196 -3.31 21.84 -7.57
N SER A 197 -4.51 21.62 -7.01
CA SER A 197 -5.14 22.55 -6.06
C SER A 197 -4.59 22.46 -4.63
N LEU A 198 -3.89 21.36 -4.27
CA LEU A 198 -3.24 21.22 -2.97
C LEU A 198 -2.02 22.15 -2.93
N ARG A 199 -2.22 23.34 -2.36
CA ARG A 199 -1.14 24.30 -2.06
C ARG A 199 -0.24 23.78 -0.94
N VAL A 200 0.57 22.77 -1.25
CA VAL A 200 1.52 22.20 -0.30
C VAL A 200 2.59 23.23 0.10
N PRO A 201 3.09 23.16 1.35
CA PRO A 201 4.28 23.91 1.75
C PRO A 201 5.45 23.70 0.79
N ASP A 202 6.30 24.72 0.63
CA ASP A 202 7.45 24.71 -0.26
C ASP A 202 8.36 23.48 -0.05
N GLY A 203 8.56 23.08 1.21
CA GLY A 203 9.35 21.89 1.58
C GLY A 203 8.74 20.55 1.15
N LEU A 204 7.45 20.49 0.80
CA LEU A 204 6.79 19.27 0.33
C LEU A 204 6.59 19.24 -1.20
N ARG A 205 6.97 20.30 -1.93
CA ARG A 205 6.85 20.32 -3.41
C ARG A 205 7.66 19.23 -4.10
N GLU A 206 8.75 18.76 -3.48
CA GLU A 206 9.56 17.65 -4.00
C GLU A 206 8.74 16.35 -4.14
N LEU A 207 7.74 16.12 -3.29
CA LEU A 207 6.84 14.96 -3.36
C LEU A 207 5.74 15.09 -4.42
N LEU A 208 5.44 16.31 -4.88
CA LEU A 208 4.46 16.60 -5.94
C LEU A 208 5.11 16.89 -7.29
N ALA A 209 6.41 17.14 -7.32
CA ALA A 209 7.14 17.21 -8.57
C ALA A 209 6.89 15.89 -9.33
N PRO A 210 6.48 15.92 -10.61
CA PRO A 210 6.42 14.69 -11.39
C PRO A 210 7.81 14.04 -11.31
N PRO A 211 7.90 12.74 -10.99
CA PRO A 211 9.19 12.07 -10.88
C PRO A 211 9.96 12.32 -12.18
N PRO A 212 11.25 12.70 -12.11
CA PRO A 212 12.01 13.13 -13.28
C PRO A 212 11.90 12.06 -14.36
N GLU A 213 11.39 12.45 -15.55
CA GLU A 213 10.95 11.57 -16.66
C GLU A 213 11.71 10.24 -16.67
N PRO A 214 11.14 9.16 -16.09
CA PRO A 214 11.88 7.92 -15.93
C PRO A 214 12.04 7.25 -17.29
N GLY A 215 13.29 7.20 -17.77
CA GLY A 215 13.71 6.30 -18.83
C GLY A 215 13.56 4.85 -18.35
N GLY A 216 12.32 4.33 -18.40
CA GLY A 216 11.96 3.04 -17.80
C GLY A 216 10.46 2.74 -17.78
N ARG A 217 9.65 3.34 -18.67
CA ARG A 217 8.22 3.04 -18.76
C ARG A 217 7.95 1.75 -19.56
N LEU A 218 8.15 0.60 -18.91
CA LEU A 218 7.38 -0.61 -19.23
C LEU A 218 6.94 -1.30 -17.93
N VAL A 219 5.76 -0.89 -17.45
CA VAL A 219 5.07 -1.54 -16.33
C VAL A 219 4.75 -2.98 -16.71
N GLY A 220 5.54 -3.92 -16.19
CA GLY A 220 5.15 -5.32 -16.17
C GLY A 220 3.82 -5.49 -15.41
N PRO A 221 2.95 -6.45 -15.78
CA PRO A 221 1.57 -6.53 -15.29
C PRO A 221 1.39 -6.83 -13.79
N THR A 222 2.49 -6.91 -13.04
CA THR A 222 2.50 -7.17 -11.59
C THR A 222 3.51 -6.24 -10.93
N SER A 223 3.03 -5.16 -10.34
CA SER A 223 3.90 -4.14 -9.76
C SER A 223 4.31 -4.53 -8.34
N ALA A 224 5.35 -5.36 -8.27
CA ALA A 224 6.42 -5.16 -7.29
C ALA A 224 7.42 -4.15 -7.88
N THR A 225 8.41 -3.68 -7.12
CA THR A 225 9.58 -3.00 -7.72
C THR A 225 10.21 -3.98 -8.71
N ALA A 226 10.02 -3.74 -10.01
CA ALA A 226 10.45 -4.69 -11.02
C ALA A 226 11.98 -4.76 -11.04
N PRO A 227 12.57 -5.95 -11.23
CA PRO A 227 13.99 -6.04 -11.53
C PRO A 227 14.25 -5.33 -12.87
N LEU A 228 15.33 -4.56 -12.92
CA LEU A 228 15.79 -3.88 -14.12
C LEU A 228 16.05 -4.92 -15.22
N ASN A 229 15.61 -4.62 -16.43
CA ASN A 229 15.94 -5.45 -17.58
C ASN A 229 17.43 -5.28 -17.98
N GLU A 230 17.92 -6.15 -18.86
CA GLU A 230 19.35 -6.17 -19.21
C GLU A 230 19.84 -4.90 -19.92
N GLN A 231 18.97 -4.09 -20.52
CA GLN A 231 19.33 -2.77 -21.05
C GLN A 231 19.41 -1.74 -19.92
N GLU A 232 18.36 -1.64 -19.09
CA GLU A 232 18.30 -0.74 -17.94
C GLU A 232 19.47 -0.96 -16.96
N LEU A 233 19.81 -2.21 -16.67
CA LEU A 233 20.95 -2.55 -15.81
C LEU A 233 22.30 -2.12 -16.42
N ARG A 234 22.47 -2.25 -17.75
CA ARG A 234 23.68 -1.78 -18.44
C ARG A 234 23.79 -0.26 -18.44
N ASP A 235 22.66 0.43 -18.65
CA ASP A 235 22.63 1.89 -18.66
C ASP A 235 22.86 2.45 -17.24
N ALA A 236 22.29 1.84 -16.20
CA ALA A 236 22.57 2.19 -14.79
C ALA A 236 24.04 1.96 -14.40
N LEU A 237 24.62 0.81 -14.79
CA LEU A 237 26.04 0.52 -14.55
C LEU A 237 27.00 1.49 -15.28
N SER A 238 26.55 2.17 -16.34
CA SER A 238 27.36 3.21 -16.98
C SER A 238 27.58 4.46 -16.11
N GLY A 239 26.65 4.73 -15.18
CA GLY A 239 26.78 5.77 -14.16
C GLY A 239 27.58 5.31 -12.93
N LEU A 240 27.43 4.04 -12.54
CA LEU A 240 28.02 3.45 -11.34
C LEU A 240 29.42 2.84 -11.59
N ARG A 241 30.41 3.69 -11.88
CA ARG A 241 31.75 3.29 -12.36
C ARG A 241 32.54 2.32 -11.47
N TYR A 242 32.25 2.29 -10.17
CA TYR A 242 32.91 1.42 -9.19
C TYR A 242 32.11 0.16 -8.86
N TRP A 243 30.96 -0.04 -9.49
CA TRP A 243 30.07 -1.16 -9.24
C TRP A 243 30.09 -2.17 -10.38
N SER A 244 29.87 -3.42 -10.00
CA SER A 244 29.62 -4.55 -10.88
C SER A 244 28.26 -5.16 -10.55
N SER A 245 27.73 -6.03 -11.40
CA SER A 245 26.50 -6.77 -11.10
C SER A 245 26.58 -8.22 -11.56
N ASP A 246 26.05 -9.10 -10.72
CA ASP A 246 25.75 -10.51 -11.06
C ASP A 246 24.29 -10.69 -11.54
N ARG A 247 23.61 -9.59 -11.91
CA ARG A 247 22.17 -9.43 -12.18
C ARG A 247 21.25 -9.56 -10.96
N GLN A 248 21.75 -10.05 -9.81
CA GLN A 248 21.00 -10.25 -8.57
C GLN A 248 21.31 -9.19 -7.49
N SER A 249 22.47 -8.56 -7.62
CA SER A 249 22.99 -7.56 -6.72
C SER A 249 23.89 -6.57 -7.47
N LEU A 250 24.17 -5.44 -6.83
CA LEU A 250 25.27 -4.56 -7.19
C LEU A 250 26.40 -4.80 -6.18
N VAL A 251 27.63 -4.97 -6.66
CA VAL A 251 28.81 -5.25 -5.85
C VAL A 251 29.92 -4.26 -6.16
N ARG A 252 30.43 -3.59 -5.11
CA ARG A 252 31.60 -2.70 -5.15
C ARG A 252 32.65 -3.18 -4.15
N THR A 253 33.89 -3.26 -4.59
CA THR A 253 35.05 -3.48 -3.70
C THR A 253 35.70 -2.13 -3.37
N ILE A 254 36.16 -1.98 -2.13
CA ILE A 254 36.91 -0.83 -1.63
C ILE A 254 38.22 -1.37 -1.08
N GLU A 255 39.34 -0.78 -1.53
CA GLU A 255 40.69 -1.06 -1.02
C GLU A 255 41.25 0.26 -0.49
N LEU A 256 41.50 0.33 0.82
CA LEU A 256 41.96 1.53 1.52
C LEU A 256 42.82 1.14 2.74
N PRO A 257 43.78 1.99 3.16
CA PRO A 257 44.46 1.81 4.44
C PRO A 257 43.45 1.62 5.60
N PRO A 258 43.69 0.73 6.58
CA PRO A 258 42.69 0.34 7.57
C PRO A 258 41.97 1.52 8.27
N ASP A 259 42.72 2.52 8.73
CA ASP A 259 42.17 3.72 9.40
C ASP A 259 41.23 4.53 8.49
N ASN A 260 41.47 4.53 7.18
CA ASN A 260 40.63 5.21 6.18
C ASN A 260 39.42 4.35 5.82
N LEU A 261 39.60 3.02 5.77
CA LEU A 261 38.50 2.09 5.56
C LEU A 261 37.50 2.15 6.72
N ASP A 262 37.97 2.14 7.96
CA ASP A 262 37.12 2.21 9.16
C ASP A 262 36.26 3.49 9.16
N ARG A 263 36.82 4.65 8.80
CA ARG A 263 36.06 5.90 8.64
C ARG A 263 34.97 5.82 7.58
N VAL A 264 35.24 5.15 6.46
CA VAL A 264 34.24 4.92 5.40
C VAL A 264 33.14 3.99 5.92
N LEU A 265 33.49 2.92 6.62
CA LEU A 265 32.51 2.00 7.21
C LEU A 265 31.64 2.70 8.26
N ASP A 266 32.21 3.54 9.12
CA ASP A 266 31.47 4.36 10.09
C ASP A 266 30.48 5.32 9.40
N ARG A 267 30.84 5.94 8.28
CA ARG A 267 29.93 6.79 7.50
C ARG A 267 28.79 5.98 6.86
N LEU A 268 29.06 4.77 6.37
CA LEU A 268 28.02 3.87 5.83
C LEU A 268 27.08 3.35 6.94
N ASP A 269 27.57 3.21 8.17
CA ASP A 269 26.77 2.91 9.35
C ASP A 269 25.89 4.09 9.80
N GLN A 270 26.34 5.34 9.59
CA GLN A 270 25.52 6.54 9.74
C GLN A 270 24.47 6.64 8.62
N LEU A 271 24.84 6.37 7.36
CA LEU A 271 23.93 6.30 6.23
C LEU A 271 22.78 5.29 6.47
N ARG A 272 23.06 4.16 7.13
CA ARG A 272 22.01 3.21 7.58
C ARG A 272 20.97 3.83 8.51
N THR A 273 21.41 4.78 9.35
CA THR A 273 20.57 5.47 10.34
C THR A 273 19.77 6.61 9.70
N GLU A 274 20.39 7.33 8.75
CA GLU A 274 19.76 8.39 7.96
C GLU A 274 18.73 7.85 6.95
N VAL A 275 19.10 6.77 6.25
CA VAL A 275 18.39 6.25 5.06
C VAL A 275 17.69 4.90 5.33
N GLY A 276 17.67 4.44 6.58
CA GLY A 276 17.02 3.19 7.00
C GLY A 276 17.52 1.91 6.30
N ARG A 277 18.56 2.02 5.45
CA ARG A 277 19.05 1.00 4.52
C ARG A 277 20.53 1.27 4.25
N ALA A 278 21.30 0.19 4.17
CA ALA A 278 22.72 0.22 3.86
C ALA A 278 23.11 -0.99 3.00
N PRO A 279 24.25 -0.96 2.31
CA PRO A 279 24.85 -2.15 1.70
C PRO A 279 25.08 -3.23 2.77
N GLN A 280 25.05 -4.50 2.37
CA GLN A 280 25.65 -5.56 3.15
C GLN A 280 27.17 -5.42 3.03
N ILE A 281 27.89 -5.42 4.15
CA ILE A 281 29.33 -5.21 4.19
C ILE A 281 30.02 -6.52 4.56
N GLY A 282 30.80 -7.07 3.64
CA GLY A 282 31.78 -8.10 3.91
C GLY A 282 33.17 -7.48 4.05
N ARG A 283 33.96 -7.92 5.04
CA ARG A 283 35.35 -7.47 5.23
C ARG A 283 36.28 -8.68 5.10
N PRO A 284 36.81 -8.98 3.90
CA PRO A 284 37.72 -10.11 3.72
C PRO A 284 39.06 -9.86 4.42
N ASP A 285 39.60 -8.64 4.34
CA ASP A 285 40.90 -8.25 4.89
C ASP A 285 40.81 -6.92 5.67
N PRO A 286 41.82 -6.53 6.48
CA PRO A 286 41.80 -5.27 7.23
C PRO A 286 41.76 -4.00 6.35
N ASP A 287 42.25 -4.09 5.13
CA ASP A 287 42.37 -3.03 4.12
C ASP A 287 41.38 -3.17 2.95
N SER A 288 40.50 -4.19 2.98
CA SER A 288 39.52 -4.46 1.93
C SER A 288 38.08 -4.57 2.48
N ALA A 289 37.11 -4.04 1.75
CA ALA A 289 35.68 -4.27 2.01
C ALA A 289 34.91 -4.50 0.72
N VAL A 290 33.92 -5.39 0.78
CA VAL A 290 32.99 -5.70 -0.29
C VAL A 290 31.60 -5.23 0.12
N LEU A 291 31.07 -4.26 -0.62
CA LEU A 291 29.72 -3.73 -0.47
C LEU A 291 28.79 -4.45 -1.43
N THR A 292 27.71 -5.04 -0.91
CA THR A 292 26.67 -5.71 -1.70
C THR A 292 25.32 -5.04 -1.48
N VAL A 293 24.75 -4.47 -2.54
CA VAL A 293 23.42 -3.86 -2.54
C VAL A 293 22.45 -4.80 -3.27
N ARG A 294 21.33 -5.12 -2.62
CA ARG A 294 20.21 -5.88 -3.20
C ARG A 294 18.90 -5.64 -2.46
N THR A 295 17.79 -5.83 -3.17
CA THR A 295 16.44 -5.74 -2.60
C THR A 295 15.95 -7.12 -2.18
N GLN A 296 15.87 -7.35 -0.87
CA GLN A 296 15.43 -8.64 -0.34
C GLN A 296 13.96 -8.87 -0.71
N ARG A 297 13.67 -9.97 -1.43
CA ARG A 297 12.38 -10.40 -2.03
C ARG A 297 12.16 -10.05 -3.51
N VAL A 298 13.12 -9.45 -4.21
CA VAL A 298 13.12 -9.36 -5.68
C VAL A 298 14.22 -10.26 -6.24
N ASP A 299 13.92 -10.98 -7.32
CA ASP A 299 14.86 -11.86 -8.05
C ASP A 299 15.57 -11.05 -9.15
N GLY A 300 16.38 -10.08 -8.72
CA GLY A 300 17.14 -9.18 -9.59
C GLY A 300 17.42 -7.81 -8.97
N VAL A 301 18.38 -7.08 -9.56
CA VAL A 301 18.68 -5.66 -9.25
C VAL A 301 17.48 -4.78 -9.59
N THR A 302 17.10 -3.87 -8.70
CA THR A 302 16.00 -2.90 -8.90
C THR A 302 16.51 -1.46 -8.98
N GLY A 303 15.64 -0.50 -9.34
CA GLY A 303 15.96 0.93 -9.24
C GLY A 303 16.41 1.34 -7.83
N LEU A 304 15.75 0.81 -6.78
CA LEU A 304 16.13 1.04 -5.38
C LEU A 304 17.57 0.61 -5.08
N ASP A 305 18.10 -0.39 -5.78
CA ASP A 305 19.48 -0.85 -5.62
C ASP A 305 20.47 0.13 -6.26
N VAL A 306 20.13 0.69 -7.42
CA VAL A 306 20.89 1.74 -8.10
C VAL A 306 20.92 3.03 -7.27
N ASP A 307 19.77 3.45 -6.72
CA ASP A 307 19.68 4.65 -5.88
C ASP A 307 20.53 4.54 -4.61
N LEU A 308 20.57 3.36 -3.99
CA LEU A 308 21.44 3.12 -2.83
C LEU A 308 22.92 3.06 -3.23
N ALA A 309 23.26 2.50 -4.39
CA ALA A 309 24.63 2.48 -4.88
C ALA A 309 25.17 3.91 -5.12
N HIS A 310 24.36 4.82 -5.66
CA HIS A 310 24.71 6.24 -5.77
C HIS A 310 24.95 6.90 -4.41
N ARG A 311 24.02 6.75 -3.45
CA ARG A 311 24.19 7.33 -2.10
C ARG A 311 25.41 6.78 -1.35
N VAL A 312 25.78 5.53 -1.61
CA VAL A 312 27.00 4.91 -1.08
C VAL A 312 28.24 5.54 -1.73
N ASP A 313 28.22 5.80 -3.04
CA ASP A 313 29.30 6.50 -3.73
C ASP A 313 29.48 7.94 -3.20
N ASP A 314 28.38 8.69 -3.05
CA ASP A 314 28.36 10.04 -2.48
C ASP A 314 28.94 10.06 -1.04
N ALA A 315 28.52 9.12 -0.19
CA ALA A 315 29.01 9.00 1.18
C ALA A 315 30.51 8.63 1.25
N ILE A 316 31.02 7.86 0.30
CA ILE A 316 32.45 7.53 0.20
C ILE A 316 33.24 8.74 -0.31
N GLU A 317 32.70 9.50 -1.26
CA GLU A 317 33.33 10.73 -1.77
C GLU A 317 33.37 11.83 -0.69
N GLU A 318 32.32 11.97 0.14
CA GLU A 318 32.29 12.88 1.30
C GLU A 318 33.47 12.62 2.25
N VAL A 319 33.69 11.37 2.66
CA VAL A 319 34.82 11.00 3.52
C VAL A 319 36.15 11.19 2.79
N GLY A 320 36.23 10.81 1.51
CA GLY A 320 37.44 10.95 0.67
C GLY A 320 37.87 12.41 0.45
N ALA A 321 36.92 13.34 0.29
CA ALA A 321 37.19 14.77 0.25
C ALA A 321 37.80 15.26 1.58
N GLY A 322 37.34 14.72 2.70
CA GLY A 322 37.92 14.93 4.03
C GLY A 322 39.32 14.34 4.24
N MET A 323 39.76 13.38 3.41
CA MET A 323 41.12 12.80 3.49
C MET A 323 42.17 13.66 2.76
N ASN A 324 41.78 14.43 1.74
CA ASN A 324 42.69 15.27 0.95
C ASN A 324 42.88 16.69 1.53
N ALA A 325 42.18 17.02 2.63
CA ALA A 325 42.15 18.35 3.25
C ALA A 325 42.92 18.43 4.59
N GLY A 326 43.74 17.42 4.91
CA GLY A 326 44.55 17.31 6.15
C GLY A 326 46.03 17.53 5.92
#